data_AF-A0AAV0QW03-F1
#
_entry.id   AF-A0AAV0QW03-F1
#
_cell.length_a   1.000
_cell.length_b   1.000
_cell.length_c   1.000
_cell.angle_alpha   90.00
_cell.angle_beta   90.00
_cell.angle_gamma   90.00
#
_symmetry.space_group_name_H-M   'P 1'
#
loop_
_entity.id
_entity.type
_entity.pdbx_description
1 polymer ?
#
loop_
_entity_poly.entity_id
_entity_poly.type
_entity_poly.pdbx_seq_one_letter_code
_entity_poly.pdbx_strand_id
1 'polypeptide(L)'
;MISEQDPSVCRIKGTSFEVITETEDQVEVSFTRTWDPSLQGKQVPLKQRYMPLPDDRIPPRGQPLAYPEAVQLVNPVEAELKGEVDDKYQYSCDNKDNKVHGWICTDPPVGFWQITPSDEFRSGGPVKQNLTSHFISAHYSGEDLVPKIGDGEEWEKVFGPVFMYFNTTPVDASEDPKASLWEDAKAQVQ
;
A
#
# COMPACT_ATOMS: atom_id res chain seq x y z
N MET A 1 4.25 -13.04 24.75
CA MET A 1 3.05 -12.29 25.17
C MET A 1 3.20 -10.87 24.66
N ILE A 2 2.46 -10.48 23.61
CA ILE A 2 2.46 -9.11 23.11
C ILE A 2 1.56 -8.31 24.04
N SER A 3 2.10 -7.26 24.67
CA SER A 3 1.32 -6.44 25.60
C SER A 3 0.28 -5.62 24.84
N GLU A 4 -0.90 -5.43 25.43
CA GLU A 4 -1.99 -4.63 24.87
C GLU A 4 -1.64 -3.14 24.68
N GLN A 5 -0.43 -2.69 24.98
CA GLN A 5 -0.03 -1.28 24.82
C GLN A 5 1.26 -1.08 24.02
N ASP A 6 1.71 -2.08 23.25
CA ASP A 6 2.88 -1.89 22.39
C ASP A 6 2.57 -0.90 21.24
N PRO A 7 3.17 0.31 21.23
CA PRO A 7 2.92 1.31 20.19
C PRO A 7 3.55 0.95 18.83
N SER A 8 4.35 -0.12 18.75
CA SER A 8 4.91 -0.63 17.49
C SER A 8 3.90 -1.43 16.65
N VAL A 9 2.76 -1.80 17.23
CA VAL A 9 1.73 -2.62 16.55
C VAL A 9 0.59 -1.73 16.07
N CYS A 10 0.45 -1.59 14.74
CA CYS A 10 -0.72 -0.97 14.13
C CYS A 10 -1.95 -1.87 14.34
N ARG A 11 -3.02 -1.34 14.95
CA ARG A 11 -4.26 -2.08 15.21
C ARG A 11 -5.42 -1.54 14.38
N ILE A 12 -6.19 -2.46 13.81
CA ILE A 12 -7.48 -2.14 13.21
C ILE A 12 -8.50 -2.07 14.35
N LYS A 13 -9.11 -0.90 14.56
CA LYS A 13 -10.22 -0.75 15.51
C LYS A 13 -11.52 -1.17 14.81
N GLY A 14 -12.07 -2.32 15.19
CA GLY A 14 -13.36 -2.81 14.71
C GLY A 14 -14.49 -2.59 15.71
N THR A 15 -15.73 -2.60 15.24
CA THR A 15 -16.96 -2.64 16.06
C THR A 15 -17.46 -4.06 16.31
N SER A 16 -17.18 -4.99 15.40
CA SER A 16 -17.43 -6.43 15.57
C SER A 16 -16.32 -7.24 14.92
N PHE A 17 -16.13 -8.48 15.39
CA PHE A 17 -15.22 -9.48 14.83
C PHE A 17 -15.87 -10.85 14.91
N GLU A 18 -15.81 -11.61 13.83
CA GLU A 18 -16.37 -12.96 13.71
C GLU A 18 -15.46 -13.84 12.87
N VAL A 19 -15.30 -15.11 13.26
CA VAL A 19 -14.72 -16.16 12.42
C VAL A 19 -15.89 -16.84 11.71
N ILE A 20 -16.00 -16.63 10.39
CA ILE A 20 -17.10 -17.14 9.57
C ILE A 20 -16.89 -18.61 9.23
N THR A 21 -15.66 -18.97 8.89
CA THR A 21 -15.27 -20.31 8.46
C THR A 21 -13.90 -20.65 9.04
N GLU A 22 -13.75 -21.88 9.53
CA GLU A 22 -12.46 -22.44 9.97
C GLU A 22 -12.37 -23.89 9.51
N THR A 23 -11.44 -24.16 8.60
CA THR A 23 -11.09 -25.49 8.10
C THR A 23 -9.59 -25.73 8.26
N GLU A 24 -9.11 -26.92 7.92
CA GLU A 24 -7.66 -27.20 7.92
C GLU A 24 -6.88 -26.32 6.93
N ASP A 25 -7.54 -25.85 5.87
CA ASP A 25 -6.90 -25.12 4.77
C ASP A 25 -7.20 -23.62 4.76
N GLN A 26 -8.24 -23.17 5.48
CA GLN A 26 -8.73 -21.80 5.39
C GLN A 26 -9.35 -21.29 6.70
N VAL A 27 -9.08 -20.02 7.00
CA VAL A 27 -9.84 -19.25 7.99
C VAL A 27 -10.42 -18.01 7.30
N GLU A 28 -11.72 -17.80 7.46
CA GLU A 28 -12.41 -16.59 7.03
C GLU A 28 -12.81 -15.76 8.24
N VAL A 29 -12.40 -14.50 8.27
CA VAL A 29 -12.74 -13.56 9.34
C VAL A 29 -13.46 -12.34 8.77
N SER A 30 -14.47 -11.87 9.50
CA SER A 30 -15.18 -10.63 9.19
C SER A 30 -15.05 -9.66 10.35
N PHE A 31 -14.79 -8.41 10.01
CA PHE A 31 -14.81 -7.31 10.96
C PHE A 31 -15.57 -6.15 10.33
N THR A 32 -16.41 -5.51 11.14
CA THR A 32 -17.11 -4.30 10.72
C THR A 32 -16.53 -3.11 11.44
N ARG A 33 -16.68 -1.93 10.83
CA ARG A 33 -16.41 -0.65 11.48
C ARG A 33 -17.37 0.38 10.91
N THR A 34 -17.96 1.20 11.76
CA THR A 34 -18.71 2.37 11.30
C THR A 34 -17.78 3.32 10.54
N TRP A 35 -18.16 3.66 9.31
CA TRP A 35 -17.42 4.58 8.46
C TRP A 35 -17.48 6.02 9.03
N ASP A 36 -16.33 6.69 9.09
CA ASP A 36 -16.22 8.10 9.46
C ASP A 36 -15.80 8.90 8.21
N PRO A 37 -16.70 9.74 7.65
CA PRO A 37 -16.44 10.50 6.42
C PRO A 37 -15.25 11.46 6.50
N SER A 38 -14.79 11.83 7.70
CA SER A 38 -13.68 12.77 7.91
C SER A 38 -12.29 12.21 7.59
N LEU A 39 -12.17 10.91 7.31
CA LEU A 39 -10.89 10.21 7.06
C LEU A 39 -10.51 10.11 5.56
N GLN A 40 -11.20 10.85 4.67
CA GLN A 40 -10.92 10.83 3.23
C GLN A 40 -9.52 11.38 2.89
N GLY A 41 -8.79 10.61 2.07
CA GLY A 41 -7.69 11.12 1.27
C GLY A 41 -6.35 11.23 1.98
N LYS A 42 -5.52 10.19 1.83
CA LYS A 42 -4.04 10.26 1.87
C LYS A 42 -3.49 8.88 1.60
N GLN A 43 -2.76 8.70 0.50
CA GLN A 43 -1.63 7.75 0.40
C GLN A 43 -0.94 7.87 -0.96
N VAL A 44 -0.25 6.80 -1.34
CA VAL A 44 0.97 6.63 -2.12
C VAL A 44 0.80 5.48 -3.13
N PRO A 45 1.65 5.43 -4.16
CA PRO A 45 1.80 4.31 -5.12
C PRO A 45 3.14 3.49 -5.18
N LEU A 46 3.51 2.83 -6.29
CA LEU A 46 4.69 2.00 -6.58
C LEU A 46 5.75 2.47 -7.64
N LYS A 47 7.02 2.38 -7.24
CA LYS A 47 8.26 2.44 -8.03
C LYS A 47 9.21 1.49 -7.32
N GLN A 48 9.89 0.60 -8.04
CA GLN A 48 10.93 -0.23 -7.43
C GLN A 48 12.13 0.66 -7.10
N ARG A 49 12.27 1.02 -5.83
CA ARG A 49 13.38 1.81 -5.30
C ARG A 49 13.61 1.48 -3.83
N TYR A 50 14.80 1.77 -3.33
CA TYR A 50 15.00 1.86 -1.89
C TYR A 50 14.09 2.97 -1.33
N MET A 51 13.34 2.65 -0.28
CA MET A 51 12.55 3.66 0.40
C MET A 51 13.45 4.42 1.38
N PRO A 52 13.41 5.76 1.37
CA PRO A 52 14.04 6.53 2.44
C PRO A 52 13.39 6.17 3.78
N LEU A 53 14.18 6.26 4.85
CA LEU A 53 13.63 6.05 6.18
C LEU A 53 12.69 7.20 6.56
N PRO A 54 11.70 6.98 7.45
CA PRO A 54 10.86 8.06 7.95
C PRO A 54 11.67 9.25 8.49
N ASP A 55 12.78 8.97 9.17
CA ASP A 55 13.68 9.98 9.74
C ASP A 55 14.48 10.76 8.67
N ASP A 56 14.68 10.19 7.48
CA ASP A 56 15.35 10.89 6.37
C ASP A 56 14.47 12.02 5.81
N ARG A 57 13.15 11.98 6.08
CA ARG A 57 12.20 13.05 5.72
C ARG A 57 12.17 14.19 6.73
N ILE A 58 12.82 14.07 7.90
CA ILE A 58 12.75 15.05 8.99
C ILE A 58 14.01 15.93 8.99
N PRO A 59 13.92 17.26 9.19
CA PRO A 59 15.10 18.09 9.37
C PRO A 59 15.99 17.57 10.52
N PRO A 60 17.34 17.55 10.37
CA PRO A 60 18.12 18.17 9.29
C PRO A 60 18.35 17.28 8.06
N ARG A 61 17.84 16.03 8.05
CA ARG A 61 18.05 15.08 6.94
C ARG A 61 17.13 15.35 5.76
N GLY A 62 15.92 15.83 6.03
CA GLY A 62 14.93 16.21 5.04
C GLY A 62 14.63 17.71 5.04
N GLN A 63 14.26 18.24 3.89
CA GLN A 63 13.76 19.59 3.71
C GLN A 63 12.37 19.54 3.05
N PRO A 64 11.30 19.86 3.78
CA PRO A 64 9.97 20.00 3.19
C PRO A 64 9.98 21.03 2.05
N LEU A 65 9.32 20.70 0.95
CA LEU A 65 9.15 21.58 -0.20
C LEU A 65 7.80 22.31 -0.13
N ALA A 66 7.47 23.05 -1.19
CA ALA A 66 6.21 23.81 -1.27
C ALA A 66 4.97 22.91 -1.18
N TYR A 67 5.06 21.69 -1.68
CA TYR A 67 4.01 20.69 -1.55
C TYR A 67 4.24 19.86 -0.28
N PRO A 68 3.22 19.69 0.59
CA PRO A 68 3.39 19.09 1.91
C PRO A 68 3.82 17.61 1.86
N GLU A 69 3.50 16.90 0.79
CA GLU A 69 3.90 15.52 0.54
C GLU A 69 5.35 15.38 0.07
N ALA A 70 5.94 16.44 -0.49
CA ALA A 70 7.24 16.42 -1.14
C ALA A 70 8.34 16.89 -0.20
N VAL A 71 9.35 16.04 0.01
CA VAL A 71 10.49 16.31 0.89
C VAL A 71 11.78 16.05 0.14
N GLN A 72 12.67 17.04 0.05
CA GLN A 72 14.01 16.82 -0.47
C GLN A 72 14.87 16.11 0.57
N LEU A 73 15.57 15.05 0.17
CA LEU A 73 16.49 14.29 1.00
C LEU A 73 17.88 14.97 0.98
N VAL A 74 18.20 15.72 2.04
CA VAL A 74 19.43 16.52 2.16
C VAL A 74 20.61 15.67 2.63
N ASN A 75 20.39 14.83 3.64
CA ASN A 75 21.41 13.96 4.24
C ASN A 75 20.80 12.61 4.67
N PRO A 76 20.29 11.80 3.73
CA PRO A 76 19.69 10.50 4.05
C PRO A 76 20.71 9.49 4.58
N VAL A 77 20.24 8.43 5.25
CA VAL A 77 21.09 7.28 5.65
C VAL A 77 21.76 6.69 4.41
N GLU A 78 20.97 6.42 3.37
CA GLU A 78 21.50 5.92 2.11
C GLU A 78 21.94 7.08 1.22
N ALA A 79 23.25 7.23 1.06
CA ALA A 79 23.85 8.37 0.37
C ALA A 79 23.40 8.51 -1.10
N GLU A 80 22.99 7.41 -1.75
CA GLU A 80 22.47 7.39 -3.11
C GLU A 80 21.16 8.19 -3.25
N LEU A 81 20.38 8.30 -2.17
CA LEU A 81 19.11 9.04 -2.16
C LEU A 81 19.31 10.56 -2.01
N LYS A 82 20.55 11.03 -1.81
CA LYS A 82 20.84 12.43 -1.54
C LYS A 82 20.47 13.31 -2.74
N GLY A 83 19.69 14.35 -2.47
CA GLY A 83 19.20 15.30 -3.47
C GLY A 83 17.90 14.87 -4.13
N GLU A 84 17.46 13.62 -3.94
CA GLU A 84 16.15 13.17 -4.42
C GLU A 84 15.02 13.88 -3.66
N VAL A 85 13.87 13.97 -4.31
CA VAL A 85 12.63 14.37 -3.66
C VAL A 85 11.85 13.10 -3.37
N ASP A 86 11.57 12.84 -2.10
CA ASP A 86 10.63 11.82 -1.66
C ASP A 86 9.22 12.39 -1.69
N ASP A 87 8.38 11.85 -2.57
CA ASP A 87 6.99 12.27 -2.72
C ASP A 87 6.14 11.03 -2.97
N LYS A 88 4.95 11.03 -2.36
CA LYS A 88 3.96 10.02 -2.64
C LYS A 88 3.64 9.94 -4.12
N TYR A 89 3.62 10.97 -4.95
CA TYR A 89 3.17 10.82 -6.34
C TYR A 89 4.13 10.03 -7.26
N GLN A 90 5.37 9.73 -6.82
CA GLN A 90 6.47 9.07 -7.57
C GLN A 90 6.27 7.62 -8.00
N TYR A 91 5.10 7.14 -7.74
CA TYR A 91 4.87 5.78 -7.38
C TYR A 91 3.61 5.40 -8.24
N SER A 92 2.95 6.31 -8.96
CA SER A 92 1.63 6.11 -9.58
C SER A 92 1.72 5.30 -10.85
N CYS A 93 0.66 4.58 -11.18
CA CYS A 93 0.53 3.96 -12.50
C CYS A 93 -0.94 3.87 -12.91
N ASP A 94 -1.16 3.52 -14.17
CA ASP A 94 -2.49 3.26 -14.70
C ASP A 94 -3.09 2.04 -14.00
N ASN A 95 -4.39 2.07 -13.72
CA ASN A 95 -5.11 0.96 -13.09
C ASN A 95 -4.82 -0.38 -13.78
N LYS A 96 -4.83 -0.41 -15.12
CA LYS A 96 -4.56 -1.62 -15.92
C LYS A 96 -3.19 -2.26 -15.65
N ASP A 97 -2.21 -1.47 -15.22
CA ASP A 97 -0.83 -1.93 -14.97
C ASP A 97 -0.59 -2.25 -13.48
N ASN A 98 -1.45 -1.76 -12.58
CA ASN A 98 -1.35 -1.99 -11.14
C ASN A 98 -1.92 -3.36 -10.74
N LYS A 99 -1.17 -4.41 -11.10
CA LYS A 99 -1.52 -5.82 -10.82
C LYS A 99 -0.83 -6.40 -9.60
N VAL A 100 0.43 -6.03 -9.35
CA VAL A 100 1.20 -6.46 -8.17
C VAL A 100 2.11 -5.33 -7.72
N HIS A 101 2.15 -5.10 -6.41
CA HIS A 101 3.00 -4.09 -5.80
C HIS A 101 3.30 -4.45 -4.35
N GLY A 102 4.45 -4.05 -3.82
CA GLY A 102 4.85 -4.47 -2.48
C GLY A 102 6.22 -3.99 -2.03
N TRP A 103 6.70 -4.59 -0.95
CA TRP A 103 7.97 -4.28 -0.32
C TRP A 103 8.82 -5.53 -0.16
N ILE A 104 10.13 -5.32 -0.22
CA ILE A 104 11.13 -6.35 0.07
C ILE A 104 11.93 -5.89 1.29
N CYS A 105 12.03 -6.76 2.28
CA CYS A 105 13.06 -6.73 3.31
C CYS A 105 14.21 -7.64 2.86
N THR A 106 15.45 -7.19 2.97
CA THR A 106 16.63 -8.00 2.60
C THR A 106 17.23 -8.77 3.78
N ASP A 107 16.90 -8.39 5.02
CA ASP A 107 17.39 -9.04 6.22
C ASP A 107 16.29 -9.10 7.31
N PRO A 108 15.59 -10.24 7.48
CA PRO A 108 15.64 -11.41 6.61
C PRO A 108 15.00 -11.14 5.22
N PRO A 109 15.36 -11.92 4.19
CA PRO A 109 14.85 -11.79 2.83
C PRO A 109 13.37 -12.20 2.73
N VAL A 110 12.47 -11.23 2.85
CA VAL A 110 11.01 -11.41 2.85
C VAL A 110 10.35 -10.42 1.91
N GLY A 111 9.40 -10.89 1.11
CA GLY A 111 8.53 -10.07 0.28
C GLY A 111 7.12 -9.96 0.87
N PHE A 112 6.52 -8.78 0.77
CA PHE A 112 5.12 -8.51 1.12
C PHE A 112 4.44 -7.80 -0.05
N TRP A 113 3.41 -8.42 -0.61
CA TRP A 113 2.83 -8.03 -1.90
C TRP A 113 1.31 -7.91 -1.80
N GLN A 114 0.77 -6.86 -2.41
CA GLN A 114 -0.64 -6.76 -2.74
C GLN A 114 -0.82 -7.09 -4.23
N ILE A 115 -1.62 -8.11 -4.51
CA ILE A 115 -1.99 -8.55 -5.85
C ILE A 115 -3.45 -8.19 -6.10
N THR A 116 -3.71 -7.54 -7.23
CA THR A 116 -5.04 -7.10 -7.66
C THR A 116 -5.38 -7.75 -9.00
N PRO A 117 -6.14 -8.86 -9.00
CA PRO A 117 -6.45 -9.59 -10.24
C PRO A 117 -7.46 -8.83 -11.12
N SER A 118 -8.37 -8.06 -10.51
CA SER A 118 -9.44 -7.34 -11.21
C SER A 118 -9.40 -5.83 -10.94
N ASP A 119 -9.70 -5.04 -11.97
CA ASP A 119 -9.87 -3.59 -11.89
C ASP A 119 -11.33 -3.16 -11.70
N GLU A 120 -12.28 -4.10 -11.65
CA GLU A 120 -13.73 -3.82 -11.66
C GLU A 120 -14.20 -2.92 -10.51
N PHE A 121 -13.54 -3.00 -9.36
CA PHE A 121 -13.88 -2.17 -8.20
C PHE A 121 -13.27 -0.77 -8.27
N ARG A 122 -12.34 -0.49 -9.18
CA ARG A 122 -11.65 0.80 -9.34
C ARG A 122 -12.47 1.77 -10.20
N SER A 123 -12.41 3.05 -9.87
CA SER A 123 -13.10 4.12 -10.60
C SER A 123 -12.27 4.66 -11.77
N GLY A 124 -12.94 5.14 -12.83
CA GLY A 124 -12.35 5.90 -13.94
C GLY A 124 -11.66 5.10 -15.04
N GLY A 125 -11.77 3.77 -15.01
CA GLY A 125 -11.35 2.91 -16.11
C GLY A 125 -9.85 2.57 -16.13
N PRO A 126 -9.39 1.83 -17.16
CA PRO A 126 -8.09 1.18 -17.19
C PRO A 126 -6.90 2.15 -17.28
N VAL A 127 -7.09 3.30 -17.93
CA VAL A 127 -6.05 4.33 -18.14
C VAL A 127 -6.09 5.42 -17.08
N LYS A 128 -6.98 5.31 -16.07
CA LYS A 128 -6.94 6.26 -14.97
C LYS A 128 -5.68 5.98 -14.16
N GLN A 129 -4.80 6.97 -14.12
CA GLN A 129 -3.68 6.97 -13.19
C GLN A 129 -4.21 7.02 -11.77
N ASN A 130 -3.73 6.10 -10.95
CA ASN A 130 -4.05 6.07 -9.54
C ASN A 130 -2.81 5.73 -8.73
N LEU A 131 -2.97 5.92 -7.43
CA LEU A 131 -1.96 5.49 -6.53
C LEU A 131 -2.11 3.97 -6.27
N THR A 132 -1.03 3.16 -6.27
CA THR A 132 -1.14 1.70 -6.33
C THR A 132 -1.90 1.07 -5.18
N SER A 133 -1.82 1.64 -3.98
CA SER A 133 -2.56 1.15 -2.82
C SER A 133 -3.97 1.76 -2.69
N HIS A 134 -4.43 2.60 -3.62
CA HIS A 134 -5.79 3.16 -3.61
C HIS A 134 -6.76 2.34 -4.45
N PHE A 135 -8.00 2.28 -3.99
CA PHE A 135 -9.11 1.68 -4.74
C PHE A 135 -9.99 2.75 -5.43
N ILE A 136 -10.32 3.84 -4.74
CA ILE A 136 -11.01 5.03 -5.28
C ILE A 136 -10.27 6.28 -4.82
N SER A 137 -10.13 7.25 -5.72
CA SER A 137 -9.52 8.54 -5.38
C SER A 137 -9.81 9.62 -6.41
N ALA A 138 -9.90 10.87 -5.95
CA ALA A 138 -9.90 12.07 -6.77
C ALA A 138 -8.55 12.36 -7.46
N HIS A 139 -7.46 11.71 -7.04
CA HIS A 139 -6.14 11.95 -7.64
C HIS A 139 -6.21 11.81 -9.17
N TYR A 140 -5.64 12.78 -9.89
CA TYR A 140 -5.56 12.86 -11.36
C TYR A 140 -6.87 13.00 -12.13
N SER A 141 -8.03 13.02 -11.47
CA SER A 141 -9.33 13.10 -12.16
C SER A 141 -10.37 13.97 -11.47
N GLY A 142 -10.04 14.55 -10.31
CA GLY A 142 -10.94 15.42 -9.55
C GLY A 142 -12.04 14.66 -8.81
N GLU A 143 -12.86 15.44 -8.11
CA GLU A 143 -13.93 14.93 -7.22
C GLU A 143 -15.11 14.29 -7.98
N ASP A 144 -15.20 14.47 -9.30
CA ASP A 144 -16.31 13.92 -10.08
C ASP A 144 -16.26 12.40 -10.23
N LEU A 145 -15.09 11.78 -10.02
CA LEU A 145 -14.94 10.32 -10.00
C LEU A 145 -15.03 9.71 -8.59
N VAL A 146 -15.22 10.53 -7.56
CA VAL A 146 -15.43 10.06 -6.18
C VAL A 146 -16.94 9.93 -5.93
N PRO A 147 -17.40 8.83 -5.30
CA PRO A 147 -18.80 8.71 -4.91
C PRO A 147 -19.24 9.89 -4.03
N LYS A 148 -20.27 10.62 -4.46
CA LYS A 148 -20.90 11.70 -3.71
C LYS A 148 -22.13 11.11 -3.02
N ILE A 149 -21.95 10.70 -1.76
CA ILE A 149 -23.01 10.09 -0.93
C ILE A 149 -23.64 11.21 -0.10
N GLY A 150 -24.95 11.39 -0.24
CA GLY A 150 -25.71 12.38 0.51
C GLY A 150 -25.92 12.01 1.97
N ASP A 151 -26.28 13.01 2.78
CA ASP A 151 -26.63 12.79 4.19
C ASP A 151 -27.83 11.83 4.30
N GLY A 152 -27.63 10.71 4.99
CA GLY A 152 -28.64 9.66 5.15
C GLY A 152 -28.87 8.79 3.91
N GLU A 153 -28.07 8.93 2.86
CA GLU A 153 -28.12 8.05 1.69
C GLU A 153 -27.51 6.68 2.02
N GLU A 154 -28.31 5.62 1.87
CA GLU A 154 -27.83 4.25 1.96
C GLU A 154 -27.00 3.91 0.73
N TRP A 155 -25.80 3.36 0.94
CA TRP A 155 -24.93 2.91 -0.13
C TRP A 155 -24.12 1.70 0.30
N GLU A 156 -23.79 0.85 -0.66
CA GLU A 156 -22.94 -0.32 -0.47
C GLU A 156 -21.96 -0.43 -1.63
N LYS A 157 -20.70 -0.75 -1.32
CA LYS A 157 -19.70 -1.08 -2.33
C LYS A 157 -18.71 -2.11 -1.80
N VAL A 158 -18.46 -3.13 -2.61
CA VAL A 158 -17.41 -4.12 -2.36
C VAL A 158 -16.14 -3.70 -3.10
N PHE A 159 -15.01 -3.73 -2.40
CA PHE A 159 -13.67 -3.53 -2.97
C PHE A 159 -12.91 -4.83 -2.93
N GLY A 160 -12.32 -5.21 -4.06
CA GLY A 160 -11.58 -6.45 -4.20
C GLY A 160 -12.29 -7.49 -5.07
N PRO A 161 -11.86 -8.77 -5.00
CA PRO A 161 -10.85 -9.27 -4.07
C PRO A 161 -9.46 -8.66 -4.30
N VAL A 162 -8.73 -8.45 -3.21
CA VAL A 162 -7.28 -8.20 -3.22
C VAL A 162 -6.59 -9.33 -2.48
N PHE A 163 -5.45 -9.78 -2.98
CA PHE A 163 -4.71 -10.88 -2.41
C PHE A 163 -3.41 -10.36 -1.79
N MET A 164 -3.21 -10.63 -0.50
CA MET A 164 -1.96 -10.32 0.19
C MET A 164 -1.06 -11.55 0.14
N TYR A 165 0.07 -11.45 -0.54
CA TYR A 165 1.02 -12.54 -0.75
C TYR A 165 2.33 -12.27 -0.02
N PHE A 166 2.87 -13.30 0.61
CA PHE A 166 4.11 -13.25 1.37
C PHE A 166 5.02 -14.39 0.92
N ASN A 167 6.28 -14.09 0.65
CA ASN A 167 7.28 -15.08 0.27
C ASN A 167 8.63 -14.79 0.94
N THR A 168 9.48 -15.81 0.98
CA THR A 168 10.84 -15.76 1.56
C THR A 168 11.78 -16.56 0.68
N THR A 169 13.08 -16.25 0.72
CA THR A 169 14.13 -17.03 0.07
C THR A 169 15.29 -17.32 1.05
N PRO A 170 16.10 -18.38 0.89
CA PRO A 170 17.24 -18.61 1.76
C PRO A 170 18.25 -17.45 1.76
N VAL A 171 18.84 -17.17 2.92
CA VAL A 171 19.82 -16.07 3.12
C VAL A 171 21.14 -16.34 2.39
N ASP A 172 21.46 -17.61 2.13
CA ASP A 172 22.67 -18.10 1.48
C ASP A 172 22.46 -18.48 0.00
N ALA A 173 21.32 -18.09 -0.60
CA ALA A 173 21.07 -18.31 -2.01
C ALA A 173 22.14 -17.60 -2.87
N SER A 174 22.62 -18.27 -3.91
CA SER A 174 23.60 -17.72 -4.86
C SER A 174 23.02 -16.63 -5.79
N GLU A 175 21.71 -16.43 -5.76
CA GLU A 175 20.97 -15.48 -6.59
C GLU A 175 20.56 -14.25 -5.78
N ASP A 176 20.37 -13.09 -6.44
CA ASP A 176 19.88 -11.87 -5.80
C ASP A 176 18.49 -12.11 -5.17
N PRO A 177 18.37 -12.07 -3.82
CA PRO A 177 17.11 -12.33 -3.14
C PRO A 177 15.96 -11.46 -3.63
N LYS A 178 16.25 -10.22 -4.07
CA LYS A 178 15.20 -9.29 -4.54
C LYS A 178 14.58 -9.76 -5.85
N ALA A 179 15.39 -10.27 -6.77
CA ALA A 179 14.93 -10.77 -8.05
C ALA A 179 14.05 -12.00 -7.86
N SER A 180 14.48 -12.95 -7.03
CA SER A 180 13.72 -14.17 -6.75
C SER A 180 12.37 -13.86 -6.09
N LEU A 181 12.35 -12.99 -5.06
CA LEU A 181 11.11 -12.61 -4.38
C LEU A 181 10.12 -11.91 -5.32
N TRP A 182 10.63 -11.05 -6.21
CA TRP A 182 9.80 -10.31 -7.18
C TRP A 182 9.22 -11.20 -8.28
N GLU A 183 10.04 -12.06 -8.88
CA GLU A 183 9.57 -12.94 -9.97
C GLU A 183 8.55 -13.96 -9.47
N ASP A 184 8.73 -14.49 -8.25
CA ASP A 184 7.75 -15.35 -7.61
C ASP A 184 6.43 -14.62 -7.34
N ALA A 185 6.46 -13.38 -6.82
CA ALA A 185 5.25 -12.59 -6.63
C ALA A 185 4.54 -12.25 -7.94
N LYS A 186 5.29 -11.96 -9.02
CA LYS A 186 4.73 -11.76 -10.35
C LYS A 186 4.06 -13.02 -10.89
N ALA A 187 4.60 -14.21 -10.63
CA ALA A 187 4.01 -15.47 -11.07
C ALA A 187 2.65 -15.75 -10.41
N GLN A 188 2.35 -15.13 -9.26
CA GLN A 188 1.03 -15.20 -8.62
C GLN A 188 -0.02 -14.29 -9.27
N VAL A 189 0.37 -13.39 -10.17
CA VAL A 189 -0.54 -12.58 -10.99
C VAL A 189 -1.01 -13.44 -12.16
N GLN A 190 -2.06 -14.23 -11.96
CA GLN A 190 -2.71 -15.02 -13.01
C GLN A 190 -3.87 -14.26 -13.66
#